data_AF-A0A7C5XL61-F1
#
_entry.id   AF-A0A7C5XL61-F1
#
_cell.length_a   1.000
_cell.length_b   1.000
_cell.length_c   1.000
_cell.angle_alpha   90.00
_cell.angle_beta   90.00
_cell.angle_gamma   90.00
#
_symmetry.space_group_name_H-M   'P 1'
#
loop_
_entity.id
_entity.type
_entity.pdbx_description
1 polymer ?
#
loop_
_entity_poly.entity_id
_entity_poly.type
_entity_poly.pdbx_seq_one_letter_code
_entity_poly.pdbx_strand_id
1 'polypeptide(L)'
;MEWINDYPVDSLQIYFSASLELQEELIKHGFQVPRSRDSKIKMPIPIIYANFQGWVKSREAITIERLIPPEWLNLDPKSLGWQETKVKNRRAYYLPPDEVFVRIGVIKNVNAVILNLNVRSYHIERTSIRGINPEKWNNWVMIYINHQYIDDIAGLLEKYLDKRYLDGIGCKVEYEEQQGGKEKTYFCRVPVRDFSFCLGCFDLAWKYLNIEAEEHCRWNPRLKLCTNINAALGELKLRLRYDPSLQTYAKVGVAKIVGKRPQIMVKLSSEGPLKTINGIIKQQIRGKTRGSLTYCDHKAKQQFLILDLPRFYIALKSTKEYLNKLPSD
;
A
#
# COMPACT_ATOMS: atom_id res chain seq x y z
N MET A 1 -0.39 -23.14 10.90
CA MET A 1 -0.86 -22.27 9.80
C MET A 1 -1.16 -23.17 8.61
N GLU A 2 -2.28 -22.96 7.94
CA GLU A 2 -2.71 -23.75 6.78
C GLU A 2 -3.03 -22.79 5.63
N TRP A 3 -2.42 -23.02 4.46
CA TRP A 3 -2.67 -22.19 3.28
C TRP A 3 -3.87 -22.73 2.52
N ILE A 4 -4.83 -21.86 2.17
CA ILE A 4 -6.06 -22.29 1.49
C ILE A 4 -5.94 -22.17 -0.02
N ASN A 5 -5.45 -21.04 -0.54
CA ASN A 5 -5.30 -20.81 -1.98
C ASN A 5 -4.50 -19.51 -2.25
N ASP A 6 -4.10 -19.33 -3.50
CA ASP A 6 -3.47 -18.12 -4.03
C ASP A 6 -4.43 -17.43 -5.02
N TYR A 7 -4.67 -16.13 -4.83
CA TYR A 7 -5.58 -15.36 -5.69
C TYR A 7 -4.84 -14.23 -6.40
N PRO A 8 -5.12 -13.99 -7.69
CA PRO A 8 -4.58 -12.83 -8.38
C PRO A 8 -5.19 -11.54 -7.81
N VAL A 9 -4.33 -10.57 -7.53
CA VAL A 9 -4.71 -9.25 -7.03
C VAL A 9 -4.89 -8.34 -8.23
N ASP A 10 -6.11 -7.87 -8.47
CA ASP A 10 -6.41 -6.93 -9.56
C ASP A 10 -5.59 -5.63 -9.43
N SER A 11 -5.46 -5.10 -8.22
CA SER A 11 -4.51 -4.03 -7.91
C SER A 11 -4.06 -4.01 -6.46
N LEU A 12 -2.82 -3.57 -6.25
CA LEU A 12 -2.19 -3.35 -4.95
C LEU A 12 -1.75 -1.90 -4.85
N GLN A 13 -1.96 -1.28 -3.70
CA GLN A 13 -1.47 0.07 -3.41
C GLN A 13 -0.92 0.11 -1.98
N ILE A 14 0.35 0.49 -1.82
CA ILE A 14 1.00 0.67 -0.53
C ILE A 14 1.57 2.09 -0.45
N TYR A 15 0.88 2.95 0.29
CA TYR A 15 1.21 4.36 0.46
C TYR A 15 2.22 4.53 1.58
N PHE A 16 3.48 4.12 1.37
CA PHE A 16 4.55 4.39 2.35
C PHE A 16 4.73 5.89 2.60
N SER A 17 4.40 6.75 1.63
CA SER A 17 4.33 8.20 1.83
C SER A 17 3.38 8.64 2.96
N ALA A 18 2.45 7.79 3.38
CA ALA A 18 1.51 8.04 4.47
C ALA A 18 2.12 7.90 5.87
N SER A 19 3.34 7.35 5.94
CA SER A 19 4.03 7.05 7.19
C SER A 19 4.94 8.20 7.59
N LEU A 20 4.57 8.84 8.70
CA LEU A 20 5.45 9.83 9.34
C LEU A 20 6.65 9.16 9.99
N GLU A 21 6.54 7.88 10.35
CA GLU A 21 7.65 7.10 10.89
C GLU A 21 8.75 6.97 9.84
N LEU A 22 8.41 6.53 8.62
CA LEU A 22 9.38 6.42 7.51
C LEU A 22 9.97 7.78 7.15
N GLN A 23 9.13 8.83 7.11
CA GLN A 23 9.62 10.17 6.84
C GLN A 23 10.62 10.66 7.89
N GLU A 24 10.29 10.47 9.17
CA GLU A 24 11.17 10.84 10.28
C GLU A 24 12.47 10.04 10.28
N GLU A 25 12.41 8.74 9.99
CA GLU A 25 13.57 7.87 9.89
C GLU A 25 14.54 8.34 8.81
N LEU A 26 14.04 8.63 7.61
CA LEU A 26 14.83 9.15 6.50
C LEU A 26 15.47 10.51 6.85
N ILE A 27 14.71 11.41 7.46
CA ILE A 27 15.22 12.74 7.88
C ILE A 27 16.33 12.59 8.93
N LYS A 28 16.16 11.70 9.93
CA LYS A 28 17.18 11.43 10.97
C LYS A 28 18.49 10.91 10.38
N HIS A 29 18.43 10.21 9.26
CA HIS A 29 19.60 9.72 8.53
C HIS A 29 20.14 10.70 7.47
N GLY A 30 19.58 11.91 7.39
CA GLY A 30 20.11 13.01 6.57
C GLY A 30 19.45 13.19 5.21
N PHE A 31 18.44 12.38 4.86
CA PHE A 31 17.66 12.56 3.64
C PHE A 31 16.77 13.82 3.72
N GLN A 32 16.58 14.45 2.56
CA GLN A 32 15.79 15.66 2.37
C GLN A 32 14.39 15.31 1.84
N VAL A 33 13.53 14.79 2.73
CA VAL A 33 12.19 14.31 2.36
C VAL A 33 11.09 15.35 2.67
N PRO A 34 10.18 15.66 1.72
CA PRO A 34 10.10 15.10 0.36
C PRO A 34 10.94 15.84 -0.69
N ARG A 35 11.62 16.91 -0.29
CA ARG A 35 12.52 17.71 -1.12
C ARG A 35 13.41 18.55 -0.23
N SER A 36 14.53 19.02 -0.77
CA SER A 36 15.35 20.05 -0.11
C SER A 36 14.66 21.42 -0.11
N ARG A 37 15.06 22.30 0.80
CA ARG A 37 14.52 23.67 0.93
C ARG A 37 14.72 24.51 -0.34
N ASP A 38 15.85 24.34 -1.00
CA ASP A 38 16.18 24.99 -2.27
C ASP A 38 15.56 24.29 -3.50
N SER A 39 14.80 23.19 -3.29
CA SER A 39 14.13 22.40 -4.33
C SER A 39 15.03 21.69 -5.33
N LYS A 40 16.35 21.65 -5.10
CA LYS A 40 17.30 20.95 -5.97
C LYS A 40 17.16 19.43 -5.89
N ILE A 41 16.89 18.91 -4.70
CA ILE A 41 16.64 17.49 -4.45
C ILE A 41 15.12 17.28 -4.37
N LYS A 42 14.61 16.25 -5.07
CA LYS A 42 13.19 15.87 -5.06
C LYS A 42 13.04 14.40 -4.70
N MET A 43 12.76 14.13 -3.42
CA MET A 43 12.67 12.78 -2.88
C MET A 43 11.30 12.48 -2.26
N PRO A 44 10.20 12.36 -3.03
CA PRO A 44 8.96 11.82 -2.50
C PRO A 44 9.20 10.39 -1.97
N ILE A 45 8.55 10.04 -0.87
CA ILE A 45 8.51 8.63 -0.44
C ILE A 45 7.64 7.85 -1.45
N PRO A 46 8.11 6.70 -1.98
CA PRO A 46 7.37 5.95 -2.98
C PRO A 46 6.01 5.45 -2.50
N ILE A 47 5.06 5.36 -3.44
CA ILE A 47 3.90 4.48 -3.35
C ILE A 47 4.24 3.23 -4.16
N ILE A 48 4.08 2.04 -3.57
CA ILE A 48 4.12 0.80 -4.34
C ILE A 48 2.75 0.63 -4.99
N TYR A 49 2.72 0.60 -6.32
CA TYR A 49 1.49 0.42 -7.07
C TYR A 49 1.64 -0.78 -8.00
N ALA A 50 0.68 -1.69 -7.95
CA ALA A 50 0.58 -2.76 -8.93
C ALA A 50 -0.80 -2.74 -9.56
N ASN A 51 -0.82 -2.78 -10.89
CA ASN A 51 -2.02 -2.82 -11.68
C ASN A 51 -2.02 -4.07 -12.57
N PHE A 52 -2.53 -5.18 -12.05
CA PHE A 52 -2.44 -6.47 -12.71
C PHE A 52 -3.60 -6.71 -13.68
N GLN A 53 -4.83 -6.58 -13.22
CA GLN A 53 -6.01 -6.94 -14.01
C GLN A 53 -7.26 -6.22 -13.52
N GLY A 54 -8.42 -6.66 -14.03
CA GLY A 54 -9.73 -6.15 -13.62
C GLY A 54 -10.21 -4.90 -14.35
N TRP A 55 -9.52 -4.46 -15.40
CA TRP A 55 -9.99 -3.38 -16.25
C TRP A 55 -11.12 -3.86 -17.17
N VAL A 56 -12.19 -3.07 -17.27
CA VAL A 56 -13.30 -3.31 -18.21
C VAL A 56 -13.09 -2.52 -19.51
N LYS A 57 -12.31 -1.43 -19.44
CA LYS A 57 -11.88 -0.64 -20.59
C LYS A 57 -10.37 -0.76 -20.78
N SER A 58 -9.87 -0.30 -21.93
CA SER A 58 -8.42 -0.21 -22.15
C SER A 58 -7.77 0.61 -21.04
N ARG A 59 -6.62 0.15 -20.56
CA ARG A 59 -5.85 0.83 -19.51
C ARG A 59 -5.52 2.25 -19.96
N GLU A 60 -5.72 3.21 -19.09
CA GLU A 60 -5.31 4.59 -19.33
C GLU A 60 -3.80 4.73 -19.14
N ALA A 61 -3.18 5.59 -19.95
CA ALA A 61 -1.78 5.96 -19.76
C ALA A 61 -1.64 6.78 -18.46
N ILE A 62 -0.56 6.53 -17.72
CA ILE A 62 -0.25 7.21 -16.48
C ILE A 62 0.68 8.39 -16.78
N THR A 63 0.29 9.60 -16.37
CA THR A 63 1.11 10.79 -16.61
C THR A 63 2.32 10.84 -15.68
N ILE A 64 3.40 11.46 -16.16
CA ILE A 64 4.68 11.53 -15.46
C ILE A 64 4.61 12.23 -14.09
N GLU A 65 3.59 13.06 -13.87
CA GLU A 65 3.39 13.73 -12.58
C GLU A 65 3.03 12.74 -11.47
N ARG A 66 2.41 11.60 -11.81
CA ARG A 66 2.03 10.54 -10.87
C ARG A 66 3.14 9.52 -10.62
N LEU A 67 4.01 9.31 -11.59
CA LEU A 67 5.07 8.29 -11.51
C LEU A 67 6.30 8.83 -10.80
N ILE A 68 7.04 7.96 -10.13
CA ILE A 68 8.49 8.12 -10.02
C ILE A 68 9.06 7.52 -11.31
N PRO A 69 9.59 8.34 -12.24
CA PRO A 69 10.02 7.86 -13.54
C PRO A 69 11.16 6.83 -13.42
N PRO A 70 11.26 5.85 -14.34
CA PRO A 70 12.40 4.95 -14.43
C PRO A 70 13.73 5.69 -14.52
N GLU A 71 13.75 6.86 -15.13
CA GLU A 71 14.94 7.70 -15.26
C GLU A 71 15.47 8.18 -13.89
N TRP A 72 14.62 8.34 -12.88
CA TRP A 72 15.05 8.65 -11.50
C TRP A 72 15.72 7.44 -10.84
N LEU A 73 15.63 6.27 -11.46
CA LEU A 73 16.25 5.03 -11.03
C LEU A 73 17.42 4.65 -11.95
N ASN A 74 17.88 5.54 -12.84
CA ASN A 74 18.85 5.19 -13.89
C ASN A 74 18.41 3.95 -14.69
N LEU A 75 17.11 3.88 -15.00
CA LEU A 75 16.50 2.84 -15.84
C LEU A 75 15.90 3.49 -17.09
N ASP A 76 15.94 2.77 -18.21
CA ASP A 76 15.23 3.14 -19.44
C ASP A 76 13.79 2.64 -19.36
N PRO A 77 12.75 3.49 -19.55
CA PRO A 77 11.37 3.05 -19.65
C PRO A 77 11.15 1.85 -20.59
N LYS A 78 11.86 1.78 -21.73
CA LYS A 78 11.74 0.66 -22.67
C LYS A 78 12.18 -0.67 -22.06
N SER A 79 13.21 -0.66 -21.20
CA SER A 79 13.68 -1.86 -20.49
C SER A 79 12.63 -2.43 -19.51
N LEU A 80 11.66 -1.61 -19.11
CA LEU A 80 10.52 -2.01 -18.28
C LEU A 80 9.28 -2.35 -19.12
N GLY A 81 9.37 -2.31 -20.45
CA GLY A 81 8.24 -2.48 -21.36
C GLY A 81 7.26 -1.31 -21.37
N TRP A 82 7.66 -0.13 -20.87
CA TRP A 82 6.79 1.05 -20.86
C TRP A 82 6.76 1.70 -22.24
N GLN A 83 5.56 2.04 -22.70
CA GLN A 83 5.36 2.71 -23.99
C GLN A 83 5.02 4.19 -23.76
N GLU A 84 5.89 5.08 -24.22
CA GLU A 84 5.69 6.52 -24.08
C GLU A 84 4.55 7.03 -24.97
N THR A 85 3.75 7.96 -24.42
CA THR A 85 2.64 8.61 -25.10
C THR A 85 2.40 10.03 -24.53
N LYS A 86 1.35 10.72 -24.98
CA LYS A 86 0.93 12.02 -24.46
C LYS A 86 -0.54 12.01 -24.05
N VAL A 87 -0.83 12.52 -22.86
CA VAL A 87 -2.19 12.76 -22.36
C VAL A 87 -2.35 14.25 -22.05
N LYS A 88 -3.19 14.96 -22.82
CA LYS A 88 -3.37 16.41 -22.70
C LYS A 88 -2.03 17.17 -22.75
N ASN A 89 -1.21 16.87 -23.75
CA ASN A 89 0.16 17.41 -23.96
C ASN A 89 1.19 17.10 -22.85
N ARG A 90 0.87 16.25 -21.89
CA ARG A 90 1.80 15.81 -20.85
C ARG A 90 2.37 14.44 -21.18
N ARG A 91 3.66 14.26 -20.89
CA ARG A 91 4.35 12.97 -21.04
C ARG A 91 3.65 11.92 -20.17
N ALA A 92 3.35 10.77 -20.76
CA ALA A 92 2.64 9.69 -20.10
C ALA A 92 3.14 8.34 -20.62
N TYR A 93 2.77 7.26 -19.93
CA TYR A 93 3.18 5.92 -20.31
C TYR A 93 2.03 4.92 -20.22
N TYR A 94 1.96 4.03 -21.19
CA TYR A 94 1.28 2.75 -21.02
C TYR A 94 2.25 1.76 -20.38
N LEU A 95 1.85 1.25 -19.21
CA LEU A 95 2.63 0.27 -18.46
C LEU A 95 2.10 -1.15 -18.77
N PRO A 96 2.98 -2.15 -18.85
CA PRO A 96 2.55 -3.54 -18.93
C PRO A 96 1.76 -3.94 -17.66
N PRO A 97 0.99 -5.04 -17.71
CA PRO A 97 0.43 -5.65 -16.50
C PRO A 97 1.50 -5.96 -15.46
N ASP A 98 1.33 -5.39 -14.27
CA ASP A 98 2.06 -5.83 -13.08
C ASP A 98 1.52 -7.19 -12.63
N GLU A 99 2.22 -7.95 -11.80
CA GLU A 99 1.80 -9.30 -11.39
C GLU A 99 1.89 -9.42 -9.87
N VAL A 100 0.73 -9.61 -9.24
CA VAL A 100 0.61 -9.74 -7.79
C VAL A 100 -0.39 -10.83 -7.43
N PHE A 101 -0.01 -11.67 -6.48
CA PHE A 101 -0.89 -12.65 -5.86
C PHE A 101 -1.00 -12.39 -4.37
N VAL A 102 -2.13 -12.77 -3.79
CA VAL A 102 -2.32 -12.86 -2.35
C VAL A 102 -2.57 -14.32 -2.00
N ARG A 103 -1.65 -14.87 -1.23
CA ARG A 103 -1.75 -16.20 -0.65
C ARG A 103 -2.54 -16.09 0.65
N ILE A 104 -3.72 -16.71 0.68
CA ILE A 104 -4.61 -16.68 1.84
C ILE A 104 -4.40 -17.93 2.68
N GLY A 105 -4.27 -17.75 3.99
CA GLY A 105 -4.14 -18.86 4.94
C GLY A 105 -4.86 -18.61 6.26
N VAL A 106 -4.97 -19.67 7.06
CA VAL A 106 -5.62 -19.67 8.37
C VAL A 106 -4.62 -20.05 9.45
N ILE A 107 -4.65 -19.29 10.56
CA ILE A 107 -3.88 -19.54 11.77
C ILE A 107 -4.87 -20.05 12.83
N LYS A 108 -5.14 -21.36 12.80
CA LYS A 108 -6.21 -22.04 13.57
C LYS A 108 -6.20 -21.70 15.06
N ASN A 109 -5.03 -21.71 15.70
CA ASN A 109 -4.89 -21.53 17.14
C ASN A 109 -5.25 -20.13 17.64
N VAL A 110 -5.32 -19.12 16.76
CA VAL A 110 -5.68 -17.74 17.12
C VAL A 110 -6.86 -17.21 16.31
N ASN A 111 -7.59 -18.07 15.61
CA ASN A 111 -8.73 -17.72 14.75
C ASN A 111 -8.44 -16.49 13.87
N ALA A 112 -7.34 -16.57 13.12
CA ALA A 112 -6.90 -15.47 12.26
C ALA A 112 -6.72 -15.91 10.80
N VAL A 113 -6.99 -14.98 9.89
CA VAL A 113 -6.72 -15.13 8.45
C VAL A 113 -5.49 -14.30 8.11
N ILE A 114 -4.55 -14.87 7.35
CA ILE A 114 -3.38 -14.18 6.83
C ILE A 114 -3.53 -13.96 5.33
N LEU A 115 -3.27 -12.73 4.91
CA LEU A 115 -3.14 -12.29 3.52
C LEU A 115 -1.65 -12.02 3.28
N ASN A 116 -0.95 -12.95 2.65
CA ASN A 116 0.48 -12.83 2.36
C ASN A 116 0.68 -12.46 0.89
N LEU A 117 1.32 -11.33 0.62
CA LEU A 117 1.49 -10.83 -0.74
C LEU A 117 2.72 -11.43 -1.41
N ASN A 118 2.54 -11.89 -2.64
CA ASN A 118 3.60 -12.23 -3.58
C ASN A 118 3.59 -11.19 -4.70
N VAL A 119 4.46 -10.18 -4.59
CA VAL A 119 4.57 -9.07 -5.53
C VAL A 119 5.71 -9.37 -6.50
N ARG A 120 5.39 -9.80 -7.71
CA ARG A 120 6.39 -10.19 -8.73
C ARG A 120 6.81 -9.00 -9.60
N SER A 121 5.85 -8.17 -9.98
CA SER A 121 6.10 -6.90 -10.66
C SER A 121 5.16 -5.81 -10.15
N TYR A 122 5.64 -4.58 -10.21
CA TYR A 122 4.97 -3.37 -9.75
C TYR A 122 5.72 -2.16 -10.32
N HIS A 123 5.12 -0.99 -10.19
CA HIS A 123 5.76 0.29 -10.43
C HIS A 123 5.66 1.17 -9.19
N ILE A 124 6.42 2.27 -9.18
CA ILE A 124 6.41 3.23 -8.09
C ILE A 124 5.77 4.55 -8.54
N GLU A 125 4.76 4.96 -7.80
CA GLU A 125 4.12 6.26 -7.94
C GLU A 125 4.65 7.22 -6.86
N ARG A 126 4.38 8.51 -7.04
CA ARG A 126 4.60 9.55 -6.04
C ARG A 126 3.31 10.28 -5.74
N THR A 127 3.23 10.77 -4.52
CA THR A 127 2.20 11.75 -4.18
C THR A 127 2.60 13.12 -4.70
N SER A 128 1.61 14.00 -4.92
CA SER A 128 1.94 15.34 -5.40
C SER A 128 2.89 16.02 -4.40
N ILE A 129 4.02 16.53 -4.88
CA ILE A 129 5.09 17.12 -4.05
C ILE A 129 4.59 18.33 -3.24
N ARG A 130 3.46 18.94 -3.66
CA ARG A 130 2.78 20.04 -2.96
C ARG A 130 1.87 19.59 -1.80
N GLY A 131 1.67 18.28 -1.60
CA GLY A 131 0.54 17.76 -0.84
C GLY A 131 0.81 16.53 0.02
N ILE A 132 1.99 16.41 0.65
CA ILE A 132 2.15 15.49 1.79
C ILE A 132 1.28 16.01 2.92
N ASN A 133 0.06 15.49 2.99
CA ASN A 133 -0.90 15.72 4.07
C ASN A 133 -1.26 14.36 4.70
N PRO A 134 -0.34 13.76 5.48
CA PRO A 134 -0.51 12.42 6.04
C PRO A 134 -1.73 12.33 6.98
N GLU A 135 -2.18 13.48 7.49
CA GLU A 135 -3.44 13.66 8.23
C GLU A 135 -4.67 13.19 7.44
N LYS A 136 -4.67 13.37 6.11
CA LYS A 136 -5.84 13.11 5.27
C LYS A 136 -5.94 11.66 4.79
N TRP A 137 -4.90 10.86 4.96
CA TRP A 137 -4.89 9.49 4.48
C TRP A 137 -5.31 8.54 5.60
N ASN A 138 -6.49 7.94 5.46
CA ASN A 138 -6.95 6.93 6.42
C ASN A 138 -6.37 5.56 6.08
N ASN A 139 -6.44 5.21 4.80
CA ASN A 139 -6.01 3.94 4.25
C ASN A 139 -4.57 4.06 3.73
N TRP A 140 -3.75 3.04 3.94
CA TRP A 140 -2.35 3.06 3.46
C TRP A 140 -1.87 1.75 2.83
N VAL A 141 -2.59 0.64 3.01
CA VAL A 141 -2.44 -0.58 2.20
C VAL A 141 -3.81 -0.92 1.63
N MET A 142 -3.92 -1.12 0.33
CA MET A 142 -5.15 -1.52 -0.34
C MET A 142 -4.89 -2.72 -1.25
N ILE A 143 -5.63 -3.80 -1.02
CA ILE A 143 -5.58 -5.04 -1.80
C ILE A 143 -6.96 -5.20 -2.46
N TYR A 144 -6.97 -5.34 -3.78
CA TYR A 144 -8.19 -5.55 -4.55
C TYR A 144 -8.12 -6.90 -5.27
N ILE A 145 -9.10 -7.76 -5.06
CA ILE A 145 -9.21 -9.09 -5.68
C ILE A 145 -10.51 -9.12 -6.49
N ASN A 146 -10.60 -9.90 -7.57
CA ASN A 146 -11.84 -10.02 -8.32
C ASN A 146 -13.00 -10.49 -7.42
N HIS A 147 -14.14 -9.79 -7.48
CA HIS A 147 -15.33 -10.12 -6.69
C HIS A 147 -15.88 -11.54 -6.92
N GLN A 148 -15.58 -12.13 -8.08
CA GLN A 148 -15.99 -13.50 -8.40
C GLN A 148 -15.42 -14.54 -7.44
N TYR A 149 -14.33 -14.22 -6.72
CA TYR A 149 -13.74 -15.11 -5.73
C TYR A 149 -14.38 -15.02 -4.33
N ILE A 150 -15.41 -14.20 -4.11
CA ILE A 150 -16.03 -14.05 -2.77
C ILE A 150 -16.53 -15.38 -2.24
N ASP A 151 -17.29 -16.12 -3.04
CA ASP A 151 -17.90 -17.38 -2.61
C ASP A 151 -16.87 -18.48 -2.39
N ASP A 152 -15.85 -18.53 -3.23
CA ASP A 152 -14.73 -19.48 -3.10
C ASP A 152 -13.94 -19.21 -1.82
N ILE A 153 -13.49 -17.96 -1.61
CA ILE A 153 -12.77 -17.56 -0.40
C ILE A 153 -13.62 -17.81 0.84
N ALA A 154 -14.87 -17.36 0.86
CA ALA A 154 -15.74 -17.52 2.02
C ALA A 154 -16.01 -19.00 2.32
N GLY A 155 -16.29 -19.83 1.30
CA GLY A 155 -16.54 -21.26 1.46
C GLY A 155 -15.31 -22.04 1.93
N LEU A 156 -14.10 -21.64 1.51
CA LEU A 156 -12.87 -22.23 2.03
C LEU A 156 -12.61 -21.84 3.49
N LEU A 157 -12.85 -20.59 3.87
CA LEU A 157 -12.67 -20.10 5.24
C LEU A 157 -13.73 -20.67 6.22
N GLU A 158 -14.95 -20.93 5.75
CA GLU A 158 -16.05 -21.48 6.55
C GLU A 158 -15.68 -22.82 7.22
N LYS A 159 -14.85 -23.63 6.56
CA LYS A 159 -14.36 -24.93 7.07
C LYS A 159 -13.55 -24.82 8.37
N TYR A 160 -13.07 -23.63 8.70
CA TYR A 160 -12.26 -23.36 9.88
C TYR A 160 -13.02 -22.63 10.99
N LEU A 161 -14.31 -22.34 10.77
CA LEU A 161 -15.14 -21.60 11.71
C LEU A 161 -16.06 -22.56 12.47
N ASP A 162 -16.07 -22.45 13.80
CA ASP A 162 -17.12 -23.06 14.60
C ASP A 162 -18.38 -22.22 14.44
N LYS A 163 -19.49 -22.84 14.05
CA LYS A 163 -20.78 -22.16 13.86
C LYS A 163 -21.24 -21.42 15.12
N ARG A 164 -20.88 -21.92 16.31
CA ARG A 164 -21.18 -21.28 17.59
C ARG A 164 -20.48 -19.92 17.76
N TYR A 165 -19.33 -19.71 17.10
CA TYR A 165 -18.65 -18.41 17.11
C TYR A 165 -19.24 -17.42 16.10
N LEU A 166 -20.12 -17.86 15.19
CA LEU A 166 -20.76 -16.97 14.22
C LEU A 166 -22.06 -16.37 14.77
N ASP A 167 -22.70 -17.06 15.71
CA ASP A 167 -23.92 -16.58 16.37
C ASP A 167 -23.65 -15.27 17.12
N GLY A 168 -24.35 -14.21 16.72
CA GLY A 168 -24.20 -12.87 17.29
C GLY A 168 -23.04 -12.03 16.71
N ILE A 169 -22.21 -12.58 15.81
CA ILE A 169 -21.24 -11.77 15.06
C ILE A 169 -21.94 -11.10 13.88
N GLY A 170 -22.42 -9.88 14.11
CA GLY A 170 -22.91 -8.99 13.06
C GLY A 170 -21.78 -8.16 12.42
N CYS A 171 -22.03 -7.70 11.19
CA CYS A 171 -21.32 -6.58 10.60
C CYS A 171 -22.29 -5.42 10.34
N LYS A 172 -21.91 -4.21 10.78
CA LYS A 172 -22.48 -2.97 10.27
C LYS A 172 -21.79 -2.61 8.96
N VAL A 173 -22.50 -2.79 7.84
CA VAL A 173 -21.98 -2.42 6.51
C VAL A 173 -22.02 -0.90 6.38
N GLU A 174 -20.86 -0.30 6.10
CA GLU A 174 -20.68 1.13 5.88
C GLU A 174 -20.50 1.41 4.38
N TYR A 175 -20.97 2.57 3.93
CA TYR A 175 -20.76 3.07 2.58
C TYR A 175 -19.73 4.21 2.58
N GLU A 176 -18.81 4.21 1.62
CA GLU A 176 -17.84 5.28 1.45
C GLU A 176 -17.57 5.54 -0.03
N GLU A 177 -17.53 6.82 -0.40
CA GLU A 177 -17.06 7.31 -1.69
C GLU A 177 -15.66 7.91 -1.54
N GLN A 178 -14.74 7.49 -2.41
CA GLN A 178 -13.36 7.96 -2.44
C GLN A 178 -13.00 8.49 -3.83
N GLN A 179 -11.87 9.21 -3.91
CA GLN A 179 -11.30 9.72 -5.16
C GLN A 179 -12.25 10.62 -5.97
N GLY A 180 -13.06 11.43 -5.29
CA GLY A 180 -14.06 12.30 -5.93
C GLY A 180 -15.20 11.51 -6.57
N GLY A 181 -15.66 10.44 -5.90
CA GLY A 181 -16.76 9.59 -6.35
C GLY A 181 -16.37 8.48 -7.34
N LYS A 182 -15.08 8.39 -7.71
CA LYS A 182 -14.59 7.36 -8.65
C LYS A 182 -14.50 5.96 -8.04
N GLU A 183 -14.42 5.88 -6.72
CA GLU A 183 -14.45 4.62 -6.00
C GLU A 183 -15.62 4.62 -5.03
N LYS A 184 -16.51 3.64 -5.17
CA LYS A 184 -17.63 3.40 -4.27
C LYS A 184 -17.43 2.08 -3.56
N THR A 185 -17.59 2.05 -2.24
CA THR A 185 -17.29 0.87 -1.42
C THR A 185 -18.37 0.59 -0.40
N TYR A 186 -18.62 -0.70 -0.16
CA TYR A 186 -19.41 -1.21 0.96
C TYR A 186 -18.51 -2.13 1.78
N PHE A 187 -18.33 -1.85 3.07
CA PHE A 187 -17.36 -2.57 3.89
C PHE A 187 -17.78 -2.75 5.33
N CYS A 188 -17.14 -3.73 5.97
CA CYS A 188 -17.15 -3.96 7.40
C CYS A 188 -15.79 -3.60 7.98
N ARG A 189 -15.77 -3.12 9.23
CA ARG A 189 -14.54 -2.95 9.99
C ARG A 189 -14.13 -4.27 10.60
N VAL A 190 -12.97 -4.78 10.22
CA VAL A 190 -12.41 -6.05 10.68
C VAL A 190 -11.17 -5.77 11.54
N PRO A 191 -11.09 -6.33 12.77
CA PRO A 191 -9.92 -6.17 13.62
C PRO A 191 -8.65 -6.70 12.95
N VAL A 192 -7.58 -5.92 13.07
CA VAL A 192 -6.23 -6.29 12.65
C VAL A 192 -5.55 -7.02 13.81
N ARG A 193 -4.92 -8.16 13.51
CA ARG A 193 -4.19 -8.96 14.50
C ARG A 193 -2.68 -8.76 14.39
N ASP A 194 -2.18 -8.59 13.18
CA ASP A 194 -0.77 -8.26 12.89
C ASP A 194 -0.64 -7.74 11.44
N PHE A 195 0.46 -7.09 11.11
CA PHE A 195 0.87 -6.79 9.75
C PHE A 195 2.36 -6.50 9.71
N SER A 196 2.95 -6.64 8.53
CA SER A 196 4.35 -6.30 8.29
C SER A 196 4.55 -5.88 6.84
N PHE A 197 4.87 -4.60 6.63
CA PHE A 197 5.13 -4.04 5.31
C PHE A 197 6.45 -3.26 5.31
N CYS A 198 7.32 -3.51 4.34
CA CYS A 198 8.67 -2.94 4.32
C CYS A 198 9.00 -2.29 2.98
N LEU A 199 9.29 -0.98 3.01
CA LEU A 199 9.67 -0.22 1.82
C LEU A 199 10.94 -0.78 1.17
N GLY A 200 11.95 -1.14 1.97
CA GLY A 200 13.23 -1.68 1.47
C GLY A 200 13.15 -3.09 0.89
N CYS A 201 12.03 -3.81 1.07
CA CYS A 201 11.85 -5.12 0.46
C CYS A 201 11.34 -5.06 -0.99
N PHE A 202 11.06 -3.87 -1.50
CA PHE A 202 10.68 -3.60 -2.88
C PHE A 202 11.90 -3.12 -3.65
N ASP A 203 12.41 -3.93 -4.59
CA ASP A 203 13.68 -3.68 -5.30
C ASP A 203 13.75 -2.32 -6.00
N LEU A 204 12.69 -1.89 -6.70
CA LEU A 204 12.61 -0.53 -7.28
C LEU A 204 12.68 0.56 -6.22
N ALA A 205 12.03 0.37 -5.06
CA ALA A 205 12.06 1.37 -3.99
C ALA A 205 13.44 1.41 -3.32
N TRP A 206 14.08 0.26 -3.11
CA TRP A 206 15.44 0.18 -2.61
C TRP A 206 16.43 0.84 -3.57
N LYS A 207 16.34 0.53 -4.87
CA LYS A 207 17.18 1.16 -5.90
C LYS A 207 16.99 2.68 -5.94
N TYR A 208 15.75 3.14 -5.84
CA TYR A 208 15.44 4.56 -5.72
C TYR A 208 16.11 5.20 -4.49
N LEU A 209 16.02 4.59 -3.30
CA LEU A 209 16.69 5.10 -2.09
C LEU A 209 18.22 5.20 -2.25
N ASN A 210 18.85 4.24 -2.93
CA ASN A 210 20.29 4.27 -3.21
C ASN A 210 20.67 5.46 -4.10
N ILE A 211 19.93 5.67 -5.20
CA ILE A 211 20.21 6.76 -6.14
C ILE A 211 19.94 8.13 -5.50
N GLU A 212 18.87 8.23 -4.73
CA GLU A 212 18.58 9.45 -3.97
C GLU A 212 19.69 9.75 -2.97
N ALA A 213 20.22 8.76 -2.26
CA ALA A 213 21.34 8.95 -1.34
C ALA A 213 22.57 9.57 -2.05
N GLU A 214 22.92 9.07 -3.24
CA GLU A 214 24.01 9.62 -4.06
C GLU A 214 23.70 11.05 -4.53
N GLU A 215 22.47 11.32 -4.97
CA GLU A 215 22.04 12.66 -5.40
C GLU A 215 22.15 13.68 -4.25
N HIS A 216 21.73 13.29 -3.04
CA HIS A 216 21.84 14.14 -1.86
C HIS A 216 23.29 14.51 -1.58
N CYS A 217 24.21 13.56 -1.71
CA CYS A 217 25.63 13.79 -1.47
C CYS A 217 26.29 14.62 -2.56
N ARG A 218 25.83 14.50 -3.81
CA ARG A 218 26.27 15.37 -4.90
C ARG A 218 25.90 16.83 -4.65
N TRP A 219 24.69 17.09 -4.18
CA TRP A 219 24.21 18.45 -3.92
C TRP A 219 24.67 19.03 -2.58
N ASN A 220 24.81 18.19 -1.56
CA ASN A 220 25.25 18.59 -0.23
C ASN A 220 26.14 17.50 0.41
N PRO A 221 27.45 17.51 0.13
CA PRO A 221 28.41 16.54 0.66
C PRO A 221 28.55 16.55 2.18
N ARG A 222 28.03 17.58 2.87
CA ARG A 222 28.13 17.73 4.33
C ARG A 222 27.01 17.02 5.09
N LEU A 223 26.04 16.41 4.40
CA LEU A 223 24.98 15.66 5.06
C LEU A 223 25.57 14.44 5.78
N LYS A 224 25.02 14.12 6.96
CA LYS A 224 25.43 12.94 7.75
C LYS A 224 25.44 11.64 6.93
N LEU A 225 24.48 11.51 6.01
CA LEU A 225 24.34 10.35 5.11
C LEU A 225 25.57 10.15 4.20
N CYS A 226 26.32 11.22 3.90
CA CYS A 226 27.41 11.21 2.92
C CYS A 226 28.74 10.71 3.45
N THR A 227 28.87 10.55 4.78
CA THR A 227 30.06 9.96 5.38
C THR A 227 30.24 8.50 4.95
N ASN A 228 29.14 7.75 4.90
CA ASN A 228 29.10 6.38 4.39
C ASN A 228 27.67 6.02 3.97
N ILE A 229 27.38 6.14 2.67
CA ILE A 229 26.04 5.88 2.12
C ILE A 229 25.59 4.45 2.42
N ASN A 230 26.46 3.46 2.26
CA ASN A 230 26.12 2.05 2.47
C ASN A 230 25.75 1.76 3.92
N ALA A 231 26.52 2.30 4.88
CA ALA A 231 26.19 2.17 6.29
C ALA A 231 24.88 2.90 6.62
N ALA A 232 24.70 4.13 6.12
CA ALA A 232 23.49 4.92 6.37
C ALA A 232 22.23 4.20 5.84
N LEU A 233 22.28 3.64 4.62
CA LEU A 233 21.19 2.84 4.05
C LEU A 233 20.98 1.54 4.81
N GLY A 234 22.08 0.87 5.21
CA GLY A 234 22.05 -0.38 5.97
C GLY A 234 21.52 -0.26 7.39
N GLU A 235 21.45 0.95 7.96
CA GLU A 235 20.88 1.21 9.30
C GLU A 235 19.40 1.61 9.26
N LEU A 236 18.86 1.96 8.07
CA LEU A 236 17.48 2.44 7.95
C LEU A 236 16.46 1.39 8.41
N LYS A 237 15.57 1.80 9.31
CA LYS A 237 14.39 1.03 9.67
C LYS A 237 13.28 1.29 8.66
N LEU A 238 13.15 0.41 7.68
CA LEU A 238 12.17 0.55 6.60
C LEU A 238 10.93 -0.35 6.73
N ARG A 239 10.82 -1.14 7.80
CA ARG A 239 9.71 -2.08 8.03
C ARG A 239 8.74 -1.54 9.07
N LEU A 240 7.51 -1.28 8.63
CA LEU A 240 6.36 -1.00 9.50
C LEU A 240 5.77 -2.32 9.98
N ARG A 241 5.72 -2.49 11.30
CA ARG A 241 5.05 -3.61 11.97
C ARG A 241 3.83 -3.13 12.73
N TYR A 242 2.87 -4.03 12.91
CA TYR A 242 1.75 -3.82 13.80
C TYR A 242 2.22 -3.44 15.20
N ASP A 243 1.52 -2.48 15.76
CA ASP A 243 1.70 -2.01 17.12
C ASP A 243 0.32 -2.03 17.78
N PRO A 244 0.13 -2.87 18.81
CA PRO A 244 -1.17 -3.05 19.46
C PRO A 244 -1.64 -1.81 20.22
N SER A 245 -0.76 -0.81 20.45
CA SER A 245 -1.16 0.47 21.04
C SER A 245 -1.90 1.39 20.04
N LEU A 246 -1.88 1.06 18.75
CA LEU A 246 -2.49 1.87 17.70
C LEU A 246 -3.93 1.43 17.40
N GLN A 247 -4.78 2.41 17.08
CA GLN A 247 -6.13 2.15 16.59
C GLN A 247 -6.07 1.87 15.09
N THR A 248 -5.98 0.59 14.75
CA THR A 248 -5.95 0.10 13.36
C THR A 248 -7.05 -0.93 13.12
N TYR A 249 -7.54 -0.97 11.89
CA TYR A 249 -8.52 -1.95 11.42
C TYR A 249 -8.39 -2.12 9.91
N ALA A 250 -8.95 -3.19 9.38
CA ALA A 250 -9.13 -3.34 7.95
C ALA A 250 -10.57 -3.05 7.56
N LYS A 251 -10.76 -2.29 6.48
CA LYS A 251 -12.03 -2.24 5.76
C LYS A 251 -12.06 -3.45 4.83
N VAL A 252 -13.00 -4.35 5.05
CA VAL A 252 -13.17 -5.57 4.25
C VAL A 252 -14.55 -5.55 3.63
N GLY A 253 -14.62 -5.66 2.30
CA GLY A 253 -15.90 -5.75 1.62
C GLY A 253 -15.79 -5.70 0.10
N VAL A 254 -16.69 -4.96 -0.54
CA VAL A 254 -16.75 -4.84 -2.00
C VAL A 254 -16.55 -3.40 -2.44
N ALA A 255 -15.89 -3.23 -3.59
CA ALA A 255 -15.61 -1.93 -4.18
C ALA A 255 -15.86 -1.94 -5.69
N LYS A 256 -16.21 -0.78 -6.22
CA LYS A 256 -16.19 -0.51 -7.66
C LYS A 256 -15.41 0.77 -7.91
N ILE A 257 -14.33 0.61 -8.68
CA ILE A 257 -13.53 1.73 -9.19
C ILE A 257 -13.93 1.95 -10.64
N VAL A 258 -14.14 3.20 -11.05
CA VAL A 258 -14.46 3.56 -12.44
C VAL A 258 -13.45 2.92 -13.40
N GLY A 259 -13.95 2.24 -14.43
CA GLY A 259 -13.14 1.54 -15.43
C GLY A 259 -12.61 0.17 -15.01
N LYS A 260 -12.84 -0.27 -13.76
CA LYS A 260 -12.55 -1.62 -13.28
C LYS A 260 -13.82 -2.40 -12.97
N ARG A 261 -13.78 -3.73 -13.03
CA ARG A 261 -14.86 -4.62 -12.57
C ARG A 261 -15.07 -4.46 -11.05
N PRO A 262 -16.20 -4.89 -10.48
CA PRO A 262 -16.34 -4.98 -9.03
C PRO A 262 -15.25 -5.86 -8.40
N GLN A 263 -14.84 -5.54 -7.17
CA GLN A 263 -13.69 -6.16 -6.51
C GLN A 263 -14.00 -6.45 -5.05
N ILE A 264 -13.45 -7.53 -4.52
CA ILE A 264 -13.19 -7.66 -3.08
C ILE A 264 -12.14 -6.61 -2.73
N MET A 265 -12.38 -5.88 -1.65
CA MET A 265 -11.52 -4.81 -1.17
C MET A 265 -11.10 -5.13 0.26
N VAL A 266 -9.79 -5.07 0.50
CA VAL A 266 -9.20 -5.09 1.84
C VAL A 266 -8.28 -3.87 1.96
N LYS A 267 -8.65 -2.92 2.83
CA LYS A 267 -7.87 -1.71 3.09
C LYS A 267 -7.43 -1.62 4.53
N LEU A 268 -6.13 -1.57 4.78
CA LEU A 268 -5.59 -1.30 6.10
C LEU A 268 -5.70 0.20 6.42
N SER A 269 -6.37 0.51 7.52
CA SER A 269 -6.67 1.85 7.99
C SER A 269 -6.06 2.10 9.38
N SER A 270 -5.65 3.34 9.61
CA SER A 270 -5.27 3.82 10.96
C SER A 270 -6.15 5.00 11.34
N GLU A 271 -6.55 5.09 12.61
CA GLU A 271 -7.33 6.19 13.17
C GLU A 271 -6.54 7.06 14.14
N GLY A 272 -5.63 6.46 14.90
CA GLY A 272 -4.75 7.17 15.82
C GLY A 272 -3.85 6.21 16.60
N PRO A 273 -3.05 6.72 17.55
CA PRO A 273 -2.85 8.14 17.86
C PRO A 273 -2.21 8.94 16.72
N LEU A 274 -2.30 10.26 16.81
CA LEU A 274 -1.59 11.17 15.93
C LEU A 274 -0.12 11.30 16.35
N LYS A 275 0.79 11.31 15.39
CA LYS A 275 2.23 11.56 15.55
C LYS A 275 2.56 12.92 14.94
N THR A 276 3.51 13.62 15.56
CA THR A 276 4.11 14.85 15.03
C THR A 276 5.60 14.62 14.85
N ILE A 277 6.14 15.06 13.72
CA ILE A 277 7.57 14.98 13.39
C ILE A 277 8.09 16.35 12.99
N ASN A 278 9.40 16.55 13.09
CA ASN A 278 10.06 17.72 12.51
C ASN A 278 10.31 17.48 11.02
N GLY A 279 9.78 18.35 10.16
CA GLY A 279 9.93 18.25 8.71
C GLY A 279 11.03 19.17 8.14
N ILE A 280 11.44 18.91 6.90
CA ILE A 280 12.43 19.73 6.18
C ILE A 280 11.83 21.05 5.67
N ILE A 281 10.63 20.97 5.08
CA ILE A 281 9.92 22.10 4.45
C ILE A 281 8.97 22.78 5.44
N LYS A 282 8.11 21.99 6.09
CA LYS A 282 7.26 22.45 7.20
C LYS A 282 7.94 22.04 8.50
N GLN A 283 8.07 22.97 9.44
CA GLN A 283 8.77 22.71 10.70
C GLN A 283 8.14 21.54 11.46
N GLN A 284 6.80 21.49 11.52
CA GLN A 284 6.07 20.37 12.10
C GLN A 284 5.11 19.76 11.07
N ILE A 285 5.08 18.43 11.03
CA ILE A 285 4.14 17.66 10.23
C ILE A 285 3.43 16.71 11.18
N ARG A 286 2.10 16.78 11.20
CA ARG A 286 1.25 15.90 12.01
C ARG A 286 0.52 14.91 11.09
N GLY A 287 0.13 13.77 11.63
CA GLY A 287 -0.46 12.68 10.86
C GLY A 287 -0.77 11.47 11.71
N LYS A 288 -1.45 10.48 11.13
CA LYS A 288 -1.80 9.25 11.84
C LYS A 288 -0.63 8.29 11.86
N THR A 289 -0.42 7.65 13.01
CA THR A 289 0.60 6.62 13.18
C THR A 289 0.21 5.36 12.39
N ARG A 290 1.17 4.74 11.72
CA ARG A 290 0.94 3.56 10.84
C ARG A 290 1.40 2.26 11.44
N GLY A 291 2.32 2.30 12.39
CA GLY A 291 2.94 1.12 12.98
C GLY A 291 4.24 1.52 13.69
N SER A 292 4.96 0.52 14.15
CA SER A 292 6.30 0.68 14.69
C SER A 292 7.35 0.37 13.61
N LEU A 293 8.37 1.23 13.49
CA LEU A 293 9.50 0.96 12.59
C LEU A 293 10.50 0.01 13.21
N THR A 294 10.89 -0.97 12.40
CA THR A 294 11.85 -2.01 12.76
C THR A 294 12.88 -2.19 11.65
N TYR A 295 14.06 -2.69 12.05
CA TYR A 295 15.09 -3.08 11.11
C TYR A 295 14.63 -4.29 10.27
N CYS A 296 15.08 -4.38 9.03
CA CYS A 296 14.86 -5.51 8.15
C CYS A 296 16.10 -5.73 7.29
N ASP A 297 16.60 -6.96 7.23
CA ASP A 297 17.74 -7.34 6.37
C ASP A 297 17.37 -7.50 4.88
N HIS A 298 16.09 -7.31 4.56
CA HIS A 298 15.48 -7.41 3.24
C HIS A 298 15.66 -8.76 2.52
N LYS A 299 16.04 -9.84 3.22
CA LYS A 299 16.24 -11.18 2.61
C LYS A 299 14.94 -11.92 2.35
N ALA A 300 14.06 -12.01 3.35
CA ALA A 300 12.82 -12.77 3.26
C ALA A 300 11.70 -12.05 2.49
N LYS A 301 11.81 -10.72 2.33
CA LYS A 301 10.88 -9.82 1.62
C LYS A 301 9.38 -9.95 1.93
N GLN A 302 8.99 -10.64 3.01
CA GLN A 302 7.60 -10.89 3.36
C GLN A 302 6.80 -9.59 3.58
N GLN A 303 5.60 -9.56 2.99
CA GLN A 303 4.61 -8.49 3.11
C GLN A 303 3.26 -9.13 3.46
N PHE A 304 2.72 -8.86 4.64
CA PHE A 304 1.50 -9.54 5.07
C PHE A 304 0.58 -8.69 5.95
N LEU A 305 -0.68 -9.11 5.98
CA LEU A 305 -1.73 -8.60 6.86
C LEU A 305 -2.45 -9.79 7.50
N ILE A 306 -2.62 -9.77 8.82
CA ILE A 306 -3.35 -10.78 9.59
C ILE A 306 -4.58 -10.13 10.20
N LEU A 307 -5.75 -10.72 9.95
CA LEU A 307 -7.06 -10.22 10.38
C LEU A 307 -7.78 -11.27 11.23
N ASP A 308 -8.76 -10.82 11.99
CA ASP A 308 -9.68 -11.70 12.69
C ASP A 308 -10.52 -12.54 11.70
N LEU A 309 -10.42 -13.87 11.80
CA LEU A 309 -11.02 -14.78 10.82
C LEU A 309 -12.56 -14.74 10.83
N PRO A 310 -13.26 -14.88 11.97
CA PRO A 310 -14.72 -14.80 11.99
C PRO A 310 -15.25 -13.48 11.44
N ARG A 311 -14.66 -12.35 11.83
CA ARG A 311 -15.07 -11.02 11.34
C ARG A 311 -14.77 -10.82 9.86
N PHE A 312 -13.65 -11.35 9.36
CA PHE A 312 -13.32 -11.32 7.94
C PHE A 312 -14.33 -12.12 7.11
N TYR A 313 -14.68 -13.35 7.54
CA TYR A 313 -15.68 -14.18 6.88
C TYR A 313 -17.06 -13.50 6.83
N ILE A 314 -17.54 -13.00 7.97
CA ILE A 314 -18.81 -12.28 8.06
C ILE A 314 -18.77 -11.03 7.17
N ALA A 315 -17.66 -10.31 7.12
CA ALA A 315 -17.52 -9.15 6.25
C ALA A 315 -17.71 -9.49 4.77
N LEU A 316 -17.10 -10.57 4.28
CA LEU A 316 -17.27 -11.03 2.90
C LEU A 316 -18.73 -11.39 2.61
N LYS A 317 -19.38 -12.16 3.50
CA LYS A 317 -20.79 -12.56 3.35
C LYS A 317 -21.73 -11.36 3.35
N SER A 318 -21.63 -10.47 4.34
CA SER A 318 -22.53 -9.33 4.49
C SER A 318 -22.38 -8.31 3.36
N THR A 319 -21.16 -8.08 2.87
CA THR A 319 -20.92 -7.07 1.82
C THR A 319 -21.22 -7.60 0.42
N LYS A 320 -21.21 -8.92 0.20
CA LYS A 320 -21.60 -9.54 -1.07
C LYS A 320 -22.98 -9.09 -1.55
N GLU A 321 -23.94 -8.95 -0.63
CA GLU A 321 -25.31 -8.52 -0.91
C GLU A 321 -25.40 -7.11 -1.50
N TYR A 322 -24.33 -6.33 -1.42
CA TYR A 322 -24.25 -4.96 -1.91
C TYR A 322 -23.57 -4.87 -3.30
N LEU A 323 -23.14 -5.98 -3.90
CA LEU A 323 -22.57 -6.00 -5.24
C LEU A 323 -23.54 -5.42 -6.28
N ASN A 324 -24.83 -5.68 -6.15
CA ASN A 324 -25.87 -5.16 -7.03
C ASN A 324 -26.15 -3.65 -6.85
N LYS A 325 -25.66 -3.04 -5.76
CA LYS A 325 -25.74 -1.60 -5.50
C LYS A 325 -24.53 -0.84 -6.02
N LEU A 326 -23.48 -1.54 -6.43
CA LEU A 326 -22.32 -0.92 -7.07
C LEU A 326 -22.70 -0.48 -8.50
N PRO A 327 -22.10 0.62 -9.00
CA PRO A 327 -22.35 1.05 -10.37
C PRO A 327 -21.83 0.02 -11.38
N SER A 328 -22.46 -0.05 -12.54
CA SER A 328 -22.09 -0.96 -13.62
C SER A 328 -20.81 -0.55 -14.37
N ASP A 329 -20.34 0.69 -14.19
CA ASP A 329 -19.45 1.38 -15.14
C ASP A 329 -18.05 1.71 -14.58
#